data_AF-A0A845YVA5-F1
#
_entry.id   AF-A0A845YVA5-F1
#
_cell.length_a   1.000
_cell.length_b   1.000
_cell.length_c   1.000
_cell.angle_alpha   90.00
_cell.angle_beta   90.00
_cell.angle_gamma   90.00
#
_symmetry.space_group_name_H-M   'P 1'
#
loop_
_entity.id
_entity.type
_entity.pdbx_description
1 polymer ?
#
loop_
_entity_poly.entity_id
_entity_poly.type
_entity_poly.pdbx_seq_one_letter_code
_entity_poly.pdbx_strand_id
1 'polypeptide(L)'
;MTTEKKSLISNKIFKNNFQLLHWISIVLIILPAVVMGILILTYSVNMPYWDQWNLMPQLFIKISQNSLSWQDLIAQHNESRKLFPRLIFLGLAYLTNWDVRYEMLVIFLLACLVSVNIYRLNRLTVNANLSGKAEGRRQKAEGNSDFCSLSSAFYLRSLTTLLIAFLANILIFSPIQYDNWFWGIQLVVFMPIACITTAISVIYSRFNTRYKFVICMVLCIISTFSYSNGMIAWVIVLPVLTLVTAKSRSDLLKQKWLFLSWIAIFIGNIIIYFYDYQKPEV
;
A
#
# COMPACT_ATOMS: atom_id res chain seq x y z
N MET A 1 45.85 -23.88 19.86
CA MET A 1 44.99 -22.86 19.23
C MET A 1 44.00 -22.40 20.29
N THR A 2 44.17 -21.19 20.83
CA THR A 2 43.43 -20.67 21.99
C THR A 2 41.92 -20.64 21.72
N THR A 3 41.13 -20.93 22.76
CA THR A 3 39.65 -20.93 22.77
C THR A 3 39.04 -19.67 22.13
N GLU A 4 39.74 -18.55 22.28
CA GLU A 4 39.39 -17.25 21.69
C GLU A 4 39.49 -17.22 20.15
N LYS A 5 40.47 -17.92 19.55
CA LYS A 5 40.62 -17.98 18.10
C LYS A 5 39.52 -18.86 17.47
N LYS A 6 39.08 -19.92 18.16
CA LYS A 6 37.93 -20.74 17.74
C LYS A 6 36.60 -19.99 17.82
N SER A 7 36.38 -19.19 18.87
CA SER A 7 35.15 -18.39 19.00
C SER A 7 35.06 -17.29 17.93
N LEU A 8 36.18 -16.65 17.59
CA LEU A 8 36.26 -15.66 16.52
C LEU A 8 35.97 -16.25 15.13
N ILE A 9 36.52 -17.44 14.83
CA ILE A 9 36.27 -18.14 13.57
C ILE A 9 34.79 -18.57 13.47
N SER A 10 34.23 -19.12 14.55
CA SER A 10 32.82 -19.51 14.62
C SER A 10 31.88 -18.31 14.38
N ASN A 11 32.15 -17.17 15.03
CA ASN A 11 31.39 -15.94 14.84
C ASN A 11 31.49 -15.39 13.40
N LYS A 12 32.67 -15.50 12.77
CA LYS A 12 32.87 -15.06 11.38
C LYS A 12 32.10 -15.94 10.39
N ILE A 13 32.14 -17.26 10.56
CA ILE A 13 31.39 -18.21 9.72
C ILE A 13 29.88 -17.98 9.87
N PHE A 14 29.40 -17.85 11.12
CA PHE A 14 27.99 -17.59 11.40
C PHE A 14 27.49 -16.30 10.76
N LYS A 15 28.29 -15.22 10.84
CA LYS A 15 27.97 -13.93 10.21
C LYS A 15 27.91 -14.03 8.67
N ASN A 16 28.85 -14.73 8.04
CA ASN A 16 28.83 -14.94 6.59
C ASN A 16 27.60 -15.72 6.13
N ASN A 17 27.25 -16.82 6.83
CA ASN A 17 26.07 -17.62 6.49
C ASN A 17 24.78 -16.82 6.67
N PHE A 18 24.69 -15.96 7.69
CA PHE A 18 23.54 -15.08 7.86
C PHE A 18 23.45 -14.04 6.74
N GLN A 19 24.56 -13.41 6.35
CA GLN A 19 24.57 -12.46 5.24
C GLN A 19 24.11 -13.12 3.95
N LEU A 20 24.57 -14.34 3.66
CA LEU A 20 24.11 -15.12 2.52
C LEU A 20 22.60 -15.38 2.58
N LEU A 21 22.10 -15.87 3.71
CA LEU A 21 20.66 -16.12 3.91
C LEU A 21 19.82 -14.84 3.75
N HIS A 22 20.32 -13.71 4.23
CA HIS A 22 19.68 -12.42 4.11
C HIS A 22 19.54 -12.00 2.64
N TRP A 23 20.62 -12.13 1.85
CA TRP A 23 20.59 -11.83 0.42
C TRP A 23 19.66 -12.76 -0.35
N ILE A 24 19.72 -14.07 -0.07
CA ILE A 24 18.80 -15.06 -0.67
C ILE A 24 17.35 -14.68 -0.38
N SER A 25 17.04 -14.28 0.85
CA SER A 25 15.69 -13.86 1.25
C SER A 25 15.23 -12.60 0.50
N ILE A 26 16.12 -11.62 0.29
CA ILE A 26 15.79 -10.42 -0.50
C ILE A 26 15.46 -10.80 -1.94
N VAL A 27 16.28 -11.67 -2.56
CA VAL A 27 16.03 -12.14 -3.93
C VAL A 27 14.68 -12.85 -4.01
N LEU A 28 14.37 -13.72 -3.06
CA LEU A 28 13.09 -14.42 -2.99
C LEU A 28 11.89 -13.48 -2.85
N ILE A 29 12.03 -12.37 -2.11
CA ILE A 29 10.95 -11.36 -1.96
C ILE A 29 10.69 -10.63 -3.28
N ILE A 30 11.75 -10.32 -4.03
CA ILE A 30 11.64 -9.55 -5.28
C ILE A 30 11.19 -10.44 -6.45
N LEU A 31 11.51 -11.73 -6.40
CA LEU A 31 11.26 -12.70 -7.47
C LEU A 31 9.79 -12.71 -7.95
N PRO A 32 8.74 -12.80 -7.10
CA PRO A 32 7.35 -12.76 -7.56
C PRO A 32 7.01 -11.50 -8.37
N ALA A 33 7.48 -10.33 -7.95
CA ALA A 33 7.23 -9.07 -8.64
C ALA A 33 7.95 -9.03 -10.00
N VAL A 34 9.19 -9.52 -10.07
CA VAL A 34 9.96 -9.60 -11.33
C VAL A 34 9.31 -10.57 -12.30
N VAL A 35 8.94 -11.76 -11.84
CA VAL A 35 8.24 -12.75 -12.65
C VAL A 35 6.93 -12.17 -13.18
N MET A 36 6.12 -11.54 -12.32
CA MET A 36 4.87 -10.90 -12.75
C MET A 36 5.11 -9.79 -13.79
N GLY A 37 6.13 -8.94 -13.58
CA GLY A 37 6.50 -7.92 -14.55
C GLY A 37 6.89 -8.50 -15.91
N ILE A 38 7.67 -9.59 -15.93
CA ILE A 38 8.02 -10.31 -17.16
C ILE A 38 6.76 -10.88 -17.83
N LEU A 39 5.85 -11.50 -17.07
CA LEU A 39 4.61 -12.05 -17.61
C LEU A 39 3.73 -10.95 -18.23
N ILE A 40 3.58 -9.80 -17.57
CA ILE A 40 2.83 -8.67 -18.12
C ILE A 40 3.48 -8.17 -19.41
N LEU A 41 4.80 -7.96 -19.43
CA LEU A 41 5.49 -7.47 -20.63
C LEU A 41 5.45 -8.47 -21.80
N THR A 42 5.40 -9.78 -21.51
CA THR A 42 5.42 -10.83 -22.54
C THR A 42 4.03 -11.12 -23.09
N TYR A 43 3.01 -11.11 -22.23
CA TYR A 43 1.65 -11.56 -22.58
C TYR A 43 0.60 -10.45 -22.62
N SER A 44 0.96 -9.19 -22.32
CA SER A 44 0.01 -8.08 -22.42
C SER A 44 -0.39 -7.82 -23.87
N VAL A 45 -1.70 -7.76 -24.10
CA VAL A 45 -2.28 -7.45 -25.40
C VAL A 45 -2.96 -6.10 -25.30
N ASN A 46 -2.77 -5.24 -26.32
CA ASN A 46 -3.46 -3.96 -26.39
C ASN A 46 -4.90 -4.15 -26.88
N MET A 47 -5.74 -4.70 -26.01
CA MET A 47 -7.15 -4.93 -26.29
C MET A 47 -7.96 -4.71 -25.00
N PRO A 48 -8.99 -3.86 -25.02
CA PRO A 48 -9.84 -3.66 -23.85
C PRO A 48 -10.62 -4.93 -23.51
N TYR A 49 -10.84 -5.13 -22.21
CA TYR A 49 -11.49 -6.33 -21.66
C TYR A 49 -12.71 -5.99 -20.81
N TRP A 50 -13.82 -6.72 -21.00
CA TRP A 50 -15.05 -6.59 -20.22
C TRP A 50 -15.54 -5.14 -20.07
N ASP A 51 -15.76 -4.66 -18.83
CA ASP A 51 -16.32 -3.35 -18.49
C ASP A 51 -15.50 -2.18 -19.04
N GLN A 52 -14.24 -2.41 -19.39
CA GLN A 52 -13.38 -1.39 -19.98
C GLN A 52 -13.92 -0.89 -21.32
N TRP A 53 -14.65 -1.74 -22.08
CA TRP A 53 -15.37 -1.36 -23.29
C TRP A 53 -16.45 -0.29 -23.04
N ASN A 54 -17.05 -0.29 -21.85
CA ASN A 54 -18.11 0.64 -21.51
C ASN A 54 -17.58 1.91 -20.83
N LEU A 55 -16.43 1.82 -20.15
CA LEU A 55 -15.90 2.95 -19.40
C LEU A 55 -15.16 3.97 -20.28
N MET A 56 -14.18 3.53 -21.06
CA MET A 56 -13.26 4.44 -21.79
C MET A 56 -13.79 4.90 -23.16
N PRO A 57 -14.29 4.00 -24.04
CA PRO A 57 -14.85 4.40 -25.33
C PRO A 57 -15.93 5.48 -25.24
N GLN A 58 -16.80 5.43 -24.23
CA GLN A 58 -17.83 6.46 -24.03
C GLN A 58 -17.22 7.86 -23.78
N LEU A 59 -16.13 7.94 -23.03
CA LEU A 59 -15.42 9.21 -22.82
C LEU A 59 -14.75 9.69 -24.11
N PHE A 60 -14.17 8.80 -24.91
CA PHE A 60 -13.57 9.19 -26.20
C PHE A 60 -14.60 9.68 -27.21
N ILE A 61 -15.79 9.07 -27.24
CA ILE A 61 -16.90 9.57 -28.07
C ILE A 61 -17.24 11.00 -27.66
N LYS A 62 -17.38 11.29 -26.36
CA LYS A 62 -17.66 12.65 -25.88
C LYS A 62 -16.53 13.65 -26.16
N ILE A 63 -15.27 13.21 -26.05
CA ILE A 63 -14.11 14.01 -26.45
C ILE A 63 -14.16 14.33 -27.94
N SER A 64 -14.44 13.35 -28.80
CA SER A 64 -14.54 13.55 -30.25
C SER A 64 -15.67 14.51 -30.65
N GLN A 65 -16.73 14.57 -29.86
CA GLN A 65 -17.87 15.46 -30.02
C GLN A 65 -17.67 16.84 -29.37
N ASN A 66 -16.50 17.10 -28.75
CA ASN A 66 -16.22 18.29 -27.95
C ASN A 66 -17.27 18.55 -26.85
N SER A 67 -17.90 17.50 -26.32
CA SER A 67 -18.99 17.57 -25.34
C SER A 67 -18.59 17.09 -23.95
N LEU A 68 -17.30 16.75 -23.73
CA LEU A 68 -16.80 16.28 -22.44
C LEU A 68 -16.99 17.36 -21.36
N SER A 69 -17.75 17.04 -20.32
CA SER A 69 -18.01 17.91 -19.19
C SER A 69 -17.38 17.40 -17.88
N TRP A 70 -17.28 18.28 -16.88
CA TRP A 70 -16.82 17.88 -15.53
C TRP A 70 -17.75 16.86 -14.87
N GLN A 71 -19.05 16.95 -15.19
CA GLN A 71 -20.07 16.04 -14.71
C GLN A 71 -19.80 14.61 -15.21
N ASP A 72 -19.32 14.45 -16.44
CA ASP A 72 -19.01 13.14 -17.02
C ASP A 72 -17.86 12.42 -16.30
N LEU A 73 -16.91 13.18 -15.76
CA LEU A 73 -15.79 12.62 -15.01
C LEU A 73 -16.22 12.10 -13.64
N ILE A 74 -17.18 12.76 -13.00
CA ILE A 74 -17.70 12.40 -11.67
C ILE A 74 -18.91 11.45 -11.75
N ALA A 75 -19.53 11.35 -12.92
CA ALA A 75 -20.73 10.56 -13.16
C ALA A 75 -20.59 9.12 -12.65
N GLN A 76 -21.66 8.61 -12.07
CA GLN A 76 -21.73 7.24 -11.60
C GLN A 76 -21.54 6.27 -12.77
N HIS A 77 -20.73 5.23 -12.55
CA HIS A 77 -20.62 4.08 -13.44
C HIS A 77 -20.63 2.81 -12.60
N ASN A 78 -21.64 1.96 -12.81
CA ASN A 78 -22.01 0.88 -11.90
C ASN A 78 -22.23 1.41 -10.48
N GLU A 79 -21.58 0.82 -9.47
CA GLU A 79 -21.72 1.22 -8.07
C GLU A 79 -20.77 2.35 -7.63
N SER A 80 -19.94 2.85 -8.55
CA SER A 80 -18.80 3.71 -8.20
C SER A 80 -18.68 4.98 -9.02
N ARG A 81 -18.28 6.07 -8.34
CA ARG A 81 -17.82 7.31 -8.98
C ARG A 81 -16.31 7.26 -9.14
N LYS A 82 -15.84 7.05 -10.37
CA LYS A 82 -14.46 6.69 -10.69
C LYS A 82 -13.62 7.89 -11.18
N LEU A 83 -13.71 9.03 -10.50
CA LEU A 83 -13.06 10.28 -10.92
C LEU A 83 -11.55 10.10 -11.11
N PHE A 84 -10.82 9.64 -10.10
CA PHE A 84 -9.35 9.55 -10.17
C PHE A 84 -8.87 8.51 -11.17
N PRO A 85 -9.45 7.29 -11.23
CA PRO A 85 -9.16 6.34 -12.29
C PRO A 85 -9.40 6.93 -13.68
N ARG A 86 -10.53 7.62 -13.92
CA ARG A 86 -10.81 8.26 -15.22
C ARG A 86 -9.77 9.30 -15.60
N LEU A 87 -9.32 10.12 -14.65
CA LEU A 87 -8.25 11.09 -14.91
C LEU A 87 -6.94 10.40 -15.32
N ILE A 88 -6.59 9.29 -14.65
CA ILE A 88 -5.40 8.50 -15.02
C ILE A 88 -5.58 7.88 -16.40
N PHE A 89 -6.72 7.25 -16.67
CA PHE A 89 -6.98 6.64 -17.97
C PHE A 89 -6.96 7.66 -19.10
N LEU A 90 -7.57 8.84 -18.92
CA LEU A 90 -7.53 9.92 -19.92
C LEU A 90 -6.10 10.45 -20.14
N GLY A 91 -5.33 10.62 -19.06
CA GLY A 91 -3.94 11.01 -19.15
C GLY A 91 -3.09 9.99 -19.91
N LEU A 92 -3.25 8.70 -19.60
CA LEU A 92 -2.59 7.61 -20.33
C LEU A 92 -3.02 7.59 -21.79
N ALA A 93 -4.32 7.65 -22.05
CA ALA A 93 -4.87 7.61 -23.41
C ALA A 93 -4.33 8.73 -24.29
N TYR A 94 -4.24 9.95 -23.75
CA TYR A 94 -3.64 11.08 -24.45
C TYR A 94 -2.15 10.88 -24.75
N LEU A 95 -1.41 10.26 -23.84
CA LEU A 95 0.04 10.07 -23.98
C LEU A 95 0.43 8.86 -24.84
N THR A 96 -0.41 7.82 -24.88
CA THR A 96 -0.07 6.52 -25.50
C THR A 96 -0.96 6.17 -26.69
N ASN A 97 -1.85 7.08 -27.11
CA ASN A 97 -2.92 6.81 -28.09
C ASN A 97 -3.82 5.65 -27.66
N TRP A 98 -4.18 5.65 -26.37
CA TRP A 98 -5.00 4.61 -25.71
C TRP A 98 -4.47 3.19 -25.88
N ASP A 99 -3.21 2.99 -25.51
CA ASP A 99 -2.64 1.65 -25.34
C ASP A 99 -2.90 1.12 -23.92
N VAL A 100 -3.77 0.12 -23.82
CA VAL A 100 -4.24 -0.49 -22.57
C VAL A 100 -3.10 -1.17 -21.79
N ARG A 101 -2.01 -1.55 -22.45
CA ARG A 101 -0.86 -2.19 -21.78
C ARG A 101 -0.22 -1.27 -20.74
N TYR A 102 -0.31 0.05 -20.93
CA TYR A 102 0.17 1.03 -19.94
C TYR A 102 -0.75 1.11 -18.71
N GLU A 103 -2.04 0.83 -18.85
CA GLU A 103 -2.94 0.70 -17.71
C GLU A 103 -2.55 -0.52 -16.86
N MET A 104 -2.25 -1.65 -17.50
CA MET A 104 -1.70 -2.85 -16.83
C MET A 104 -0.37 -2.55 -16.12
N LEU A 105 0.51 -1.76 -16.75
CA LEU A 105 1.76 -1.31 -16.14
C LEU A 105 1.49 -0.44 -14.90
N VAL A 106 0.53 0.49 -14.94
CA VAL A 106 0.18 1.31 -13.77
C VAL A 106 -0.36 0.45 -12.64
N ILE A 107 -1.18 -0.56 -12.92
CA ILE A 107 -1.62 -1.55 -11.92
C ILE A 107 -0.42 -2.24 -11.27
N PHE A 108 0.54 -2.70 -12.08
CA PHE A 108 1.77 -3.31 -11.58
C PHE A 108 2.58 -2.36 -10.69
N LEU A 109 2.75 -1.10 -11.09
CA LEU A 109 3.46 -0.09 -10.28
C LEU A 109 2.74 0.20 -8.96
N LEU A 110 1.40 0.25 -8.96
CA LEU A 110 0.62 0.39 -7.73
C LEU A 110 0.77 -0.82 -6.82
N ALA A 111 0.80 -2.04 -7.37
CA ALA A 111 1.06 -3.25 -6.60
C ALA A 111 2.48 -3.27 -5.99
N CYS A 112 3.48 -2.80 -6.73
CA CYS A 112 4.83 -2.59 -6.19
C CYS A 112 4.84 -1.58 -5.05
N LEU A 113 4.11 -0.46 -5.17
CA LEU A 113 3.97 0.52 -4.09
C LEU A 113 3.33 -0.10 -2.84
N VAL A 114 2.27 -0.88 -3.01
CA VAL A 114 1.61 -1.62 -1.93
C VAL A 114 2.58 -2.59 -1.25
N SER A 115 3.33 -3.37 -2.02
CA SER A 115 4.37 -4.28 -1.52
C SER A 115 5.43 -3.55 -0.68
N VAL A 116 5.95 -2.43 -1.18
CA VAL A 116 6.93 -1.60 -0.45
C VAL A 116 6.34 -1.04 0.83
N ASN A 117 5.10 -0.55 0.81
CA ASN A 117 4.42 -0.04 1.99
C ASN A 117 4.22 -1.14 3.04
N ILE A 118 3.77 -2.33 2.64
CA ILE A 118 3.60 -3.48 3.53
C ILE A 118 4.95 -3.87 4.15
N TYR A 119 6.03 -3.93 3.37
CA TYR A 119 7.37 -4.21 3.90
C TYR A 119 7.81 -3.17 4.94
N ARG A 120 7.58 -1.89 4.67
CA ARG A 120 7.90 -0.80 5.60
C ARG A 120 7.11 -0.92 6.91
N LEU A 121 5.80 -1.16 6.81
CA LEU A 121 4.92 -1.31 7.96
C LEU A 121 5.28 -2.55 8.79
N ASN A 122 5.55 -3.67 8.12
CA ASN A 122 6.00 -4.91 8.77
C ASN A 122 7.30 -4.68 9.56
N ARG A 123 8.29 -3.96 8.99
CA ARG A 123 9.49 -3.57 9.75
C ARG A 123 9.12 -2.81 11.00
N LEU A 124 8.24 -1.82 10.94
CA LEU A 124 7.87 -1.02 12.11
C LEU A 124 7.20 -1.88 13.21
N THR A 125 6.33 -2.80 12.84
CA THR A 125 5.61 -3.67 13.78
C THR A 125 6.51 -4.69 14.45
N VAL A 126 7.35 -5.39 13.67
CA VAL A 126 8.29 -6.39 14.21
C VAL A 126 9.32 -5.72 15.12
N ASN A 127 9.75 -4.51 14.75
CA ASN A 127 10.66 -3.70 15.55
C ASN A 127 10.08 -3.35 16.93
N ALA A 128 8.79 -3.01 17.01
CA ALA A 128 8.12 -2.66 18.27
C ALA A 128 7.95 -3.89 19.19
N ASN A 129 7.45 -5.01 18.65
CA ASN A 129 7.14 -6.22 19.45
C ASN A 129 8.36 -6.85 20.13
N LEU A 130 9.51 -6.85 19.44
CA LEU A 130 10.72 -7.49 19.97
C LEU A 130 11.55 -6.55 20.87
N SER A 131 11.36 -5.23 20.78
CA SER A 131 11.94 -4.27 21.73
C SER A 131 11.38 -4.50 23.14
N GLY A 132 10.06 -4.64 23.28
CA GLY A 132 9.42 -4.93 24.57
C GLY A 132 9.85 -6.28 25.17
N LYS A 133 10.08 -7.30 24.34
CA LYS A 133 10.63 -8.60 24.78
C LYS A 133 12.12 -8.53 25.15
N ALA A 134 12.90 -7.68 24.47
CA ALA A 134 14.33 -7.51 24.73
C ALA A 134 14.59 -6.73 26.03
N GLU A 135 13.75 -5.75 26.37
CA GLU A 135 13.79 -5.05 27.66
C GLU A 135 13.49 -5.99 28.84
N GLY A 136 12.44 -6.81 28.73
CA GLY A 136 12.13 -7.82 29.75
C GLY A 136 13.22 -8.91 29.91
N ARG A 137 13.99 -9.21 28.84
CA ARG A 137 15.15 -10.11 28.91
C ARG A 137 16.42 -9.43 29.44
N ARG A 138 16.62 -8.13 29.17
CA ARG A 138 17.75 -7.34 29.71
C ARG A 138 17.67 -7.23 31.23
N GLN A 139 16.50 -6.97 31.80
CA GLN A 139 16.29 -6.96 33.26
C GLN A 139 16.60 -8.33 33.91
N LYS A 140 16.50 -9.43 33.15
CA LYS A 140 16.80 -10.78 33.63
C LYS A 140 18.26 -11.21 33.39
N ALA A 141 19.01 -10.45 32.59
CA ALA A 141 20.36 -10.79 32.11
C ALA A 141 21.48 -9.92 32.72
N GLU A 142 21.16 -9.04 33.69
CA GLU A 142 22.14 -8.21 34.41
C GLU A 142 23.20 -9.01 35.22
N GLY A 143 23.20 -10.35 35.13
CA GLY A 143 24.18 -11.22 35.76
C GLY A 143 25.15 -11.98 34.84
N ASN A 144 25.08 -11.90 33.50
CA ASN A 144 26.05 -12.61 32.67
C ASN A 144 26.32 -11.96 31.30
N SER A 145 27.59 -12.00 30.89
CA SER A 145 28.14 -11.36 29.68
C SER A 145 27.71 -12.08 28.39
N ASP A 146 26.45 -11.95 27.99
CA ASP A 146 25.88 -12.65 26.83
C ASP A 146 25.83 -11.80 25.55
N PHE A 147 27.00 -11.45 24.99
CA PHE A 147 27.10 -10.75 23.69
C PHE A 147 26.48 -11.58 22.53
N CYS A 148 26.45 -12.91 22.66
CA CYS A 148 25.85 -13.82 21.67
C CYS A 148 24.31 -13.75 21.61
N SER A 149 23.66 -13.44 22.74
CA SER A 149 22.19 -13.36 22.84
C SER A 149 21.62 -12.14 22.09
N LEU A 150 22.36 -11.03 22.03
CA LEU A 150 21.93 -9.81 21.37
C LEU A 150 22.02 -9.90 19.84
N SER A 151 23.08 -10.56 19.35
CA SER A 151 23.32 -10.78 17.92
C SER A 151 22.26 -11.71 17.31
N SER A 152 21.95 -12.82 17.98
CA SER A 152 20.91 -13.77 17.55
C SER A 152 19.51 -13.17 17.51
N ALA A 153 19.15 -12.29 18.46
CA ALA A 153 17.87 -11.59 18.45
C ALA A 153 17.71 -10.62 17.26
N PHE A 154 18.79 -9.94 16.87
CA PHE A 154 18.82 -9.07 15.68
C PHE A 154 18.59 -9.88 14.39
N TYR A 155 19.22 -11.05 14.29
CA TYR A 155 19.10 -11.93 13.14
C TYR A 155 17.69 -12.53 13.00
N LEU A 156 17.09 -13.00 14.10
CA LEU A 156 15.70 -13.50 14.12
C LEU A 156 14.71 -12.41 13.67
N ARG A 157 14.87 -11.17 14.17
CA ARG A 157 14.04 -10.02 13.78
C ARG A 157 14.09 -9.75 12.27
N SER A 158 15.29 -9.78 11.71
CA SER A 158 15.47 -9.59 10.27
C SER A 158 14.81 -10.71 9.48
N LEU A 159 14.97 -11.97 9.89
CA LEU A 159 14.43 -13.12 9.15
C LEU A 159 12.90 -13.15 9.20
N THR A 160 12.27 -12.87 10.34
CA THR A 160 10.81 -12.79 10.45
C THR A 160 10.22 -11.71 9.55
N THR A 161 10.86 -10.54 9.50
CA THR A 161 10.43 -9.45 8.60
C THR A 161 10.48 -9.90 7.14
N LEU A 162 11.58 -10.55 6.74
CA LEU A 162 11.77 -11.01 5.36
C LEU A 162 10.78 -12.12 4.99
N LEU A 163 10.51 -13.06 5.91
CA LEU A 163 9.54 -14.13 5.69
C LEU A 163 8.11 -13.57 5.46
N ILE A 164 7.65 -12.65 6.30
CA ILE A 164 6.33 -12.03 6.14
C ILE A 164 6.25 -11.26 4.82
N ALA A 165 7.33 -10.56 4.44
CA ALA A 165 7.38 -9.83 3.18
C ALA A 165 7.34 -10.77 1.96
N PHE A 166 8.00 -11.93 2.05
CA PHE A 166 7.98 -12.95 1.01
C PHE A 166 6.57 -13.52 0.82
N LEU A 167 5.90 -13.89 1.91
CA LEU A 167 4.53 -14.39 1.88
C LEU A 167 3.55 -13.35 1.31
N ALA A 168 3.71 -12.08 1.71
CA ALA A 168 2.91 -10.99 1.16
C ALA A 168 3.12 -10.83 -0.35
N ASN A 169 4.37 -10.90 -0.85
CA ASN A 169 4.65 -10.76 -2.28
C ASN A 169 4.18 -11.93 -3.13
N ILE A 170 4.21 -13.16 -2.62
CA ILE A 170 3.59 -14.30 -3.31
C ILE A 170 2.09 -14.09 -3.48
N LEU A 171 1.42 -13.56 -2.44
CA LEU A 171 -0.01 -13.33 -2.47
C LEU A 171 -0.38 -12.15 -3.39
N ILE A 172 0.37 -11.05 -3.29
CA ILE A 172 0.13 -9.85 -4.12
C ILE A 172 0.38 -10.17 -5.59
N PHE A 173 1.54 -10.75 -5.93
CA PHE A 173 1.95 -11.05 -7.30
C PHE A 173 1.60 -12.47 -7.72
N SER A 174 0.45 -12.97 -7.27
CA SER A 174 0.04 -14.35 -7.56
C SER A 174 -0.42 -14.49 -9.02
N PRO A 175 0.13 -15.45 -9.79
CA PRO A 175 -0.31 -15.73 -11.16
C PRO A 175 -1.73 -16.29 -11.24
N ILE A 176 -2.28 -16.79 -10.13
CA ILE A 176 -3.67 -17.31 -10.11
C ILE A 176 -4.70 -16.21 -10.43
N GLN A 177 -4.33 -14.95 -10.22
CA GLN A 177 -5.17 -13.78 -10.48
C GLN A 177 -4.87 -13.16 -11.86
N TYR A 178 -4.40 -13.95 -12.83
CA TYR A 178 -3.95 -13.44 -14.13
C TYR A 178 -5.00 -12.54 -14.82
N ASP A 179 -6.29 -12.86 -14.71
CA ASP A 179 -7.37 -12.04 -15.27
C ASP A 179 -7.30 -10.60 -14.72
N ASN A 180 -7.06 -10.42 -13.43
CA ASN A 180 -6.93 -9.10 -12.79
C ASN A 180 -5.68 -8.34 -13.24
N TRP A 181 -4.63 -9.04 -13.65
CA TRP A 181 -3.38 -8.42 -14.12
C TRP A 181 -3.49 -7.92 -15.56
N PHE A 182 -4.23 -8.63 -16.40
CA PHE A 182 -4.46 -8.26 -17.79
C PHE A 182 -5.73 -7.43 -18.00
N TRP A 183 -6.48 -7.15 -16.94
CA TRP A 183 -7.65 -6.28 -16.99
C TRP A 183 -7.31 -4.84 -16.59
N GLY A 184 -7.10 -3.97 -17.58
CA GLY A 184 -6.66 -2.58 -17.37
C GLY A 184 -7.54 -1.75 -16.43
N ILE A 185 -8.84 -2.06 -16.35
CA ILE A 185 -9.76 -1.36 -15.45
C ILE A 185 -9.45 -1.61 -13.96
N GLN A 186 -8.72 -2.67 -13.62
CA GLN A 186 -8.45 -3.09 -12.25
C GLN A 186 -7.67 -2.03 -11.45
N LEU A 187 -7.12 -1.02 -12.11
CA LEU A 187 -6.61 0.20 -11.51
C LEU A 187 -7.58 0.78 -10.46
N VAL A 188 -8.89 0.73 -10.71
CA VAL A 188 -9.92 1.22 -9.78
C VAL A 188 -9.84 0.53 -8.42
N VAL A 189 -9.46 -0.75 -8.37
CA VAL A 189 -9.38 -1.56 -7.14
C VAL A 189 -8.02 -1.41 -6.45
N PHE A 190 -6.92 -1.36 -7.20
CA PHE A 190 -5.57 -1.22 -6.63
C PHE A 190 -5.33 0.17 -6.03
N MET A 191 -5.97 1.20 -6.58
CA MET A 191 -5.76 2.59 -6.15
C MET A 191 -6.18 2.85 -4.68
N PRO A 192 -7.38 2.43 -4.20
CA PRO A 192 -7.74 2.46 -2.78
C PRO A 192 -6.74 1.74 -1.86
N ILE A 193 -6.28 0.55 -2.26
CA ILE A 193 -5.34 -0.25 -1.47
C ILE A 193 -3.99 0.48 -1.33
N ALA A 194 -3.50 1.06 -2.43
CA ALA A 194 -2.31 1.90 -2.42
C ALA A 194 -2.49 3.14 -1.54
N CYS A 195 -3.66 3.78 -1.57
CA CYS A 195 -3.98 4.93 -0.74
C CYS A 195 -3.98 4.60 0.76
N ILE A 196 -4.65 3.51 1.16
CA ILE A 196 -4.74 3.07 2.57
C ILE A 196 -3.35 2.72 3.10
N THR A 197 -2.60 1.90 2.38
CA THR A 197 -1.26 1.47 2.80
C THR A 197 -0.28 2.65 2.88
N THR A 198 -0.39 3.61 1.95
CA THR A 198 0.40 4.85 1.97
C THR A 198 -0.01 5.75 3.13
N ALA A 199 -1.32 5.89 3.42
CA ALA A 199 -1.81 6.70 4.53
C ALA A 199 -1.26 6.18 5.87
N ILE A 200 -1.31 4.87 6.10
CA ILE A 200 -0.75 4.25 7.30
C ILE A 200 0.78 4.47 7.36
N SER A 201 1.49 4.31 6.24
CA SER A 201 2.94 4.56 6.14
C SER A 201 3.30 6.03 6.48
N VAL A 202 2.47 7.00 6.08
CA VAL A 202 2.64 8.42 6.41
C VAL A 202 2.39 8.70 7.89
N ILE A 203 1.44 8.02 8.52
CA ILE A 203 1.18 8.18 9.96
C ILE A 203 2.42 7.87 10.81
N TYR A 204 3.17 6.82 10.45
CA TYR A 204 4.41 6.45 11.12
C TYR A 204 5.65 7.26 10.67
N SER A 205 5.50 8.14 9.69
CA SER A 205 6.60 9.00 9.21
C SER A 205 6.87 10.17 10.16
N ARG A 206 8.00 10.86 9.95
CA ARG A 206 8.46 11.98 10.80
C ARG A 206 7.74 13.31 10.55
N PHE A 207 6.68 13.33 9.74
CA PHE A 207 5.94 14.55 9.44
C PHE A 207 5.22 15.13 10.66
N ASN A 208 4.94 16.43 10.63
CA ASN A 208 4.12 17.07 11.64
C ASN A 208 2.69 16.53 11.61
N THR A 209 2.03 16.51 12.77
CA THR A 209 0.66 15.99 12.92
C THR A 209 -0.32 16.60 11.92
N ARG A 210 -0.28 17.91 11.69
CA ARG A 210 -1.17 18.57 10.71
C ARG A 210 -1.01 18.01 9.30
N TYR A 211 0.23 17.83 8.83
CA TYR A 211 0.49 17.27 7.50
C TYR A 211 0.06 15.81 7.41
N LYS A 212 0.21 15.02 8.48
CA LYS A 212 -0.32 13.64 8.52
C LYS A 212 -1.83 13.63 8.28
N PHE A 213 -2.58 14.46 9.02
CA PHE A 213 -4.03 14.58 8.83
C PHE A 213 -4.39 14.98 7.40
N VAL A 214 -3.77 16.04 6.87
CA VAL A 214 -4.06 16.53 5.52
C VAL A 214 -3.78 15.48 4.45
N ILE A 215 -2.59 14.86 4.48
CA ILE A 215 -2.22 13.81 3.51
C ILE A 215 -3.18 12.62 3.61
N CYS A 216 -3.50 12.16 4.82
CA CYS A 216 -4.45 11.07 5.02
C CYS A 216 -5.86 11.41 4.51
N MET A 217 -6.36 12.62 4.73
CA MET A 217 -7.66 13.06 4.20
C MET A 217 -7.66 13.07 2.67
N VAL A 218 -6.62 13.62 2.05
CA VAL A 218 -6.46 13.62 0.59
C VAL A 218 -6.44 12.19 0.04
N LEU A 219 -5.67 11.29 0.65
CA LEU A 219 -5.63 9.88 0.25
C LEU A 219 -6.98 9.17 0.43
N CYS A 220 -7.74 9.50 1.47
CA CYS A 220 -9.08 8.93 1.68
C CYS A 220 -10.09 9.46 0.65
N ILE A 221 -10.02 10.74 0.26
CA ILE A 221 -10.84 11.29 -0.84
C ILE A 221 -10.50 10.58 -2.16
N ILE A 222 -9.21 10.42 -2.46
CA ILE A 222 -8.74 9.70 -3.65
C ILE A 222 -9.26 8.26 -3.65
N SER A 223 -9.16 7.58 -2.52
CA SER A 223 -9.68 6.23 -2.32
C SER A 223 -11.20 6.15 -2.60
N THR A 224 -12.02 7.01 -1.98
CA THR A 224 -13.48 7.03 -2.17
C THR A 224 -13.88 7.23 -3.63
N PHE A 225 -13.27 8.18 -4.33
CA PHE A 225 -13.59 8.47 -5.74
C PHE A 225 -12.78 7.65 -6.74
N SER A 226 -12.13 6.57 -6.26
CA SER A 226 -11.56 5.54 -7.12
C SER A 226 -12.48 4.33 -7.22
N TYR A 227 -12.98 3.87 -6.07
CA TYR A 227 -13.90 2.75 -5.96
C TYR A 227 -14.74 2.86 -4.70
N SER A 228 -16.00 2.40 -4.72
CA SER A 228 -16.94 2.49 -3.59
C SER A 228 -16.36 1.97 -2.27
N ASN A 229 -15.67 0.82 -2.32
CA ASN A 229 -15.02 0.22 -1.14
C ASN A 229 -13.92 1.10 -0.53
N GLY A 230 -13.42 2.08 -1.28
CA GLY A 230 -12.43 3.04 -0.83
C GLY A 230 -12.90 3.93 0.32
N MET A 231 -14.20 4.06 0.56
CA MET A 231 -14.74 4.78 1.73
C MET A 231 -14.31 4.17 3.06
N ILE A 232 -14.04 2.86 3.09
CA ILE A 232 -13.57 2.14 4.29
C ILE A 232 -12.24 2.74 4.80
N ALA A 233 -11.46 3.38 3.92
CA ALA A 233 -10.21 4.06 4.28
C ALA A 233 -10.41 5.08 5.42
N TRP A 234 -11.51 5.84 5.43
CA TRP A 234 -11.80 6.83 6.47
C TRP A 234 -11.92 6.20 7.86
N VAL A 235 -12.50 5.00 7.93
CA VAL A 235 -12.72 4.25 9.17
C VAL A 235 -11.45 3.54 9.63
N ILE A 236 -10.67 2.98 8.71
CA ILE A 236 -9.42 2.26 9.04
C ILE A 236 -8.31 3.23 9.48
N VAL A 237 -8.17 4.36 8.80
CA VAL A 237 -7.04 5.27 9.02
C VAL A 237 -7.19 6.06 10.33
N LEU A 238 -8.42 6.38 10.73
CA LEU A 238 -8.68 7.22 11.91
C LEU A 238 -8.16 6.61 13.23
N PRO A 239 -8.45 5.34 13.60
CA PRO A 239 -7.90 4.72 14.81
C PRO A 239 -6.38 4.66 14.83
N VAL A 240 -5.75 4.41 13.68
CA VAL A 240 -4.28 4.36 13.61
C VAL A 240 -3.70 5.77 13.82
N LEU A 241 -4.34 6.78 13.24
CA LEU A 241 -3.95 8.18 13.40
C LEU A 241 -4.09 8.63 14.85
N THR A 242 -5.19 8.30 15.54
CA THR A 242 -5.40 8.65 16.95
C THR A 242 -4.34 8.01 17.85
N LEU A 243 -4.09 6.71 17.69
CA LEU A 243 -3.13 5.96 18.51
C LEU A 243 -1.70 6.49 18.39
N VAL A 244 -1.31 6.96 17.21
CA VAL A 244 0.06 7.46 16.98
C VAL A 244 0.20 8.93 17.38
N THR A 245 -0.83 9.76 17.21
CA THR A 245 -0.75 11.22 17.40
C THR A 245 -1.22 11.72 18.76
N ALA A 246 -2.07 10.97 19.46
CA ALA A 246 -2.64 11.34 20.75
C ALA A 246 -2.39 10.23 21.79
N LYS A 247 -1.30 10.36 22.54
CA LYS A 247 -0.95 9.42 23.62
C LYS A 247 -1.71 9.68 24.92
N SER A 248 -2.22 10.91 25.11
CA SER A 248 -2.98 11.32 26.29
C SER A 248 -4.30 12.02 25.90
N ARG A 249 -5.29 12.00 26.81
CA ARG A 249 -6.58 12.70 26.64
C ARG A 249 -6.40 14.21 26.43
N SER A 250 -5.36 14.81 27.03
CA SER A 250 -5.05 16.23 26.86
C SER A 250 -4.52 16.56 25.45
N ASP A 251 -3.81 15.64 24.80
CA ASP A 251 -3.36 15.80 23.42
C ASP A 251 -4.52 15.72 22.43
N LEU A 252 -5.50 14.86 22.74
CA LEU A 252 -6.73 14.75 21.95
C LEU A 252 -7.52 16.06 21.98
N LEU A 253 -7.66 16.69 23.16
CA LEU A 253 -8.33 17.98 23.32
C LEU A 253 -7.61 19.11 22.58
N LYS A 254 -6.26 19.12 22.57
CA LYS A 254 -5.47 20.10 21.80
C LYS A 254 -5.68 19.94 20.28
N GLN A 255 -5.90 18.71 19.82
CA GLN A 255 -6.07 18.38 18.41
C GLN A 255 -7.55 18.29 17.97
N LYS A 256 -8.52 18.67 18.82
CA LYS A 256 -9.96 18.50 18.57
C LYS A 256 -10.41 19.05 17.21
N TRP A 257 -9.85 20.17 16.78
CA TRP A 257 -10.20 20.80 15.51
C TRP A 257 -9.77 19.97 14.29
N LEU A 258 -8.66 19.22 14.39
CA LEU A 258 -8.24 18.31 13.32
C LEU A 258 -9.18 17.11 13.21
N PHE A 259 -9.65 16.58 14.35
CA PHE A 259 -10.63 15.50 14.37
C PHE A 259 -12.02 15.94 13.90
N LEU A 260 -12.47 17.14 14.32
CA LEU A 260 -13.71 17.72 13.82
C LEU A 260 -13.64 17.97 12.31
N SER A 261 -12.50 18.48 11.81
CA SER A 261 -12.27 18.63 10.38
C SER A 261 -12.31 17.29 9.64
N TRP A 262 -11.74 16.22 10.21
CA TRP A 262 -11.78 14.89 9.63
C TRP A 262 -13.22 14.40 9.46
N ILE A 263 -14.04 14.51 10.51
CA ILE A 263 -15.45 14.10 10.48
C ILE A 263 -16.25 14.97 9.49
N ALA A 264 -16.04 16.28 9.50
CA ALA A 264 -16.74 17.19 8.57
C ALA A 264 -16.42 16.86 7.10
N ILE A 265 -15.15 16.63 6.78
CA ILE A 265 -14.73 16.26 5.41
C ILE A 265 -15.25 14.87 5.04
N PHE A 266 -15.26 13.91 5.97
CA PHE A 266 -15.82 12.58 5.74
C PHE A 266 -17.32 12.65 5.41
N ILE A 267 -18.10 13.40 6.19
CA ILE A 267 -19.53 13.61 5.94
C ILE A 267 -19.74 14.31 4.59
N GLY A 268 -18.99 15.37 4.32
CA GLY A 268 -19.05 16.05 3.02
C GLY A 268 -18.70 15.13 1.85
N ASN A 269 -17.70 14.27 2.02
CA ASN A 269 -17.30 13.28 1.01
C ASN A 269 -18.43 12.26 0.72
N ILE A 270 -19.11 11.76 1.75
CA ILE A 270 -20.28 10.88 1.59
C ILE A 270 -21.41 11.61 0.88
N ILE A 271 -21.75 12.84 1.29
CA ILE A 271 -22.83 13.61 0.67
C ILE A 271 -22.56 13.83 -0.82
N ILE A 272 -21.33 14.23 -1.18
CA ILE A 272 -20.95 14.43 -2.59
C ILE A 272 -20.97 13.11 -3.36
N TYR A 273 -20.54 12.01 -2.74
CA TYR A 273 -20.54 10.71 -3.39
C TYR A 273 -21.95 10.19 -3.69
N PHE A 274 -22.89 10.37 -2.76
CA PHE A 274 -24.27 9.90 -2.91
C PHE A 274 -25.21 10.92 -3.57
N TYR A 275 -24.71 12.10 -3.95
CA TYR A 275 -25.49 13.12 -4.65
C TYR A 275 -25.94 12.61 -6.02
N ASP A 276 -27.24 12.43 -6.25
CA ASP A 276 -27.80 11.84 -7.47
C ASP A 276 -27.27 10.40 -7.74
N TYR A 277 -27.15 9.61 -6.67
CA TYR A 277 -26.78 8.19 -6.79
C TYR A 277 -28.02 7.36 -7.12
N GLN A 278 -27.97 6.64 -8.24
CA GLN A 278 -29.03 5.74 -8.66
C GLN A 278 -28.60 4.31 -8.38
N LYS A 279 -29.45 3.52 -7.72
CA LYS A 279 -29.15 2.11 -7.48
C LYS A 279 -29.12 1.39 -8.85
N PRO A 280 -28.02 0.71 -9.23
CA PRO A 280 -27.99 -0.03 -10.48
C PRO A 280 -29.09 -1.11 -10.46
N GLU A 281 -29.83 -1.21 -11.55
CA GLU A 281 -30.77 -2.30 -11.78
C GLU A 281 -29.96 -3.60 -11.90
N VAL A 282 -30.34 -4.61 -11.10
CA VAL A 282 -29.64 -5.89 -10.96
C VAL A 282 -29.80 -6.72 -12.23
#